data_AF-A0A377J2H6-F1
#
_entry.id   AF-A0A377J2H6-F1
#
_cell.length_a   1.000
_cell.length_b   1.000
_cell.length_c   1.000
_cell.angle_alpha   90.00
_cell.angle_beta   90.00
_cell.angle_gamma   90.00
#
_symmetry.space_group_name_H-M   'P 1'
#
loop_
_entity.id
_entity.type
_entity.pdbx_description
1 polymer ?
#
loop_
_entity_poly.entity_id
_entity_poly.type
_entity_poly.pdbx_seq_one_letter_code
_entity_poly.pdbx_strand_id
1 'polypeptide(L)'
;MSNSSWANYGYLAVFRPIEPSIKDELRKLNARFGIGVINFGTDNEEWEIIFQAKRREDIDISMLDELGRINDDFKKLLDDIIKDTKGKREEPVPQDYDTYLSDEDREEYVKQHDMKTKRDQ
;
A
#
# COMPACT_ATOMS: atom_id res chain seq x y z
N MET A 1 -5.73 -10.44 13.05
CA MET A 1 -6.65 -9.76 12.11
C MET A 1 -6.45 -10.38 10.73
N SER A 2 -7.49 -10.58 9.93
CA SER A 2 -7.34 -11.05 8.55
C SER A 2 -7.07 -9.85 7.64
N ASN A 3 -6.05 -9.92 6.77
CA ASN A 3 -5.75 -8.86 5.81
C ASN A 3 -6.94 -8.53 4.89
N SER A 4 -7.87 -9.48 4.71
CA SER A 4 -9.11 -9.27 3.96
C SER A 4 -10.04 -8.20 4.56
N SER A 5 -9.95 -7.94 5.87
CA SER A 5 -10.75 -6.88 6.52
C SER A 5 -10.37 -5.47 6.06
N TRP A 6 -9.20 -5.32 5.42
CA TRP A 6 -8.71 -4.06 4.83
C TRP A 6 -8.90 -4.01 3.32
N ALA A 7 -9.41 -5.08 2.70
CA ALA A 7 -9.74 -5.07 1.29
C ALA A 7 -10.78 -3.98 0.99
N ASN A 8 -10.62 -3.34 -0.18
CA ASN A 8 -11.48 -2.28 -0.69
C ASN A 8 -11.45 -0.95 0.10
N TYR A 9 -10.41 -0.74 0.91
CA TYR A 9 -10.11 0.57 1.50
C TYR A 9 -8.87 1.15 0.82
N GLY A 10 -9.04 2.26 0.10
CA GLY A 10 -7.91 2.97 -0.51
C GLY A 10 -7.22 3.87 0.52
N TYR A 11 -5.93 3.64 0.77
CA TYR A 11 -5.13 4.44 1.68
C TYR A 11 -3.90 5.04 1.00
N LEU A 12 -3.60 6.29 1.35
CA LEU A 12 -2.29 6.87 1.14
C LEU A 12 -1.41 6.54 2.36
N ALA A 13 -0.27 5.87 2.11
CA ALA A 13 0.72 5.56 3.12
C ALA A 13 1.76 6.68 3.21
N VAL A 14 2.02 7.19 4.42
CA VAL A 14 3.06 8.19 4.67
C VAL A 14 3.98 7.76 5.80
N PHE A 15 5.23 8.22 5.75
CA PHE A 15 6.27 7.93 6.75
C PHE A 15 6.81 9.19 7.44
N ARG A 16 6.37 10.37 6.99
CA ARG A 16 6.83 11.66 7.53
C ARG A 16 5.67 12.40 8.17
N PRO A 17 5.94 13.23 9.19
CA PRO A 17 4.95 14.15 9.73
C PRO A 17 4.32 14.99 8.61
N ILE A 18 3.00 15.09 8.64
CA ILE A 18 2.23 15.84 7.65
C ILE A 18 2.15 17.29 8.09
N GLU A 19 2.62 18.21 7.24
CA GLU A 19 2.49 19.64 7.50
C GLU A 19 1.01 20.05 7.61
N PRO A 20 0.68 21.03 8.48
CA PRO A 20 -0.71 21.46 8.68
C PRO A 20 -1.41 21.89 7.40
N SER A 21 -0.69 22.53 6.48
CA SER A 21 -1.17 22.89 5.14
C SER A 21 -1.67 21.65 4.39
N ILE A 22 -0.78 20.69 4.17
CA ILE A 22 -1.05 19.41 3.46
C ILE A 22 -2.17 18.61 4.13
N LYS A 23 -2.30 18.68 5.45
CA LYS A 23 -3.36 17.98 6.19
C LYS A 23 -4.76 18.43 5.76
N ASP A 24 -4.94 19.69 5.38
CA ASP A 24 -6.23 20.19 4.87
C ASP A 24 -6.53 19.68 3.45
N GLU A 25 -5.53 19.57 2.58
CA GLU A 25 -5.69 18.93 1.28
C GLU A 25 -6.05 17.44 1.42
N LEU A 26 -5.39 16.72 2.32
CA LEU A 26 -5.67 15.32 2.58
C LEU A 26 -7.06 15.11 3.19
N ARG A 27 -7.54 16.05 4.02
CA ARG A 27 -8.93 16.02 4.50
C ARG A 27 -9.93 16.17 3.35
N LYS A 28 -9.66 17.07 2.39
CA LYS A 28 -10.49 17.25 1.19
C LYS A 28 -10.44 16.00 0.30
N LEU A 29 -9.27 15.37 0.15
CA LEU A 29 -9.10 14.12 -0.58
C LEU A 29 -9.98 13.01 0.04
N ASN A 30 -9.91 12.84 1.36
CA ASN A 30 -10.72 11.88 2.09
C ASN A 30 -12.22 12.15 1.94
N ALA A 31 -12.63 13.41 2.10
CA ALA A 31 -14.04 13.79 1.97
C ALA A 31 -14.58 13.50 0.55
N ARG A 32 -13.80 13.85 -0.48
CA ARG A 32 -14.21 13.80 -1.89
C ARG A 32 -14.11 12.40 -2.49
N PHE A 33 -13.04 11.66 -2.22
CA PHE A 33 -12.76 10.37 -2.87
C PHE A 33 -12.85 9.18 -1.92
N GLY A 34 -12.95 9.42 -0.62
CA GLY A 34 -12.95 8.36 0.40
C GLY A 34 -11.58 7.73 0.62
N ILE A 35 -10.50 8.31 0.08
CA ILE A 35 -9.13 7.81 0.29
C ILE A 35 -8.69 8.16 1.70
N GLY A 36 -8.33 7.16 2.49
CA GLY A 36 -7.80 7.34 3.84
C GLY A 36 -6.32 7.71 3.82
N VAL A 37 -5.80 8.06 4.99
CA VAL A 37 -4.37 8.34 5.19
C VAL A 37 -3.88 7.56 6.40
N ILE A 38 -2.86 6.76 6.22
CA ILE A 38 -2.14 6.04 7.28
C ILE A 38 -0.76 6.64 7.37
N ASN A 39 -0.38 7.07 8.56
CA ASN A 39 0.97 7.43 8.88
C ASN A 39 1.60 6.25 9.61
N PHE A 40 2.66 5.66 9.05
CA PHE A 40 3.40 4.60 9.70
C PHE A 40 4.30 5.10 10.83
N GLY A 41 4.38 6.43 11.00
CA GLY A 41 5.26 7.08 11.94
C GLY A 41 6.71 7.01 11.47
N THR A 42 7.56 7.73 12.18
CA THR A 42 9.00 7.48 12.18
C THR A 42 9.35 6.46 13.26
N ASP A 43 10.61 6.03 13.33
CA ASP A 43 11.08 4.90 14.14
C ASP A 43 10.57 4.85 15.59
N ASN A 44 10.32 6.01 16.22
CA ASN A 44 9.84 6.13 17.61
C ASN A 44 8.33 6.39 17.77
N GLU A 45 7.59 6.62 16.68
CA GLU A 45 6.17 6.96 16.70
C GLU A 45 5.32 5.72 16.45
N GLU A 46 4.14 5.65 17.07
CA GLU A 46 3.15 4.65 16.68
C GLU A 46 2.55 5.03 15.33
N TRP A 47 2.24 4.00 14.52
CA TRP A 47 1.48 4.23 13.31
C TRP A 47 0.07 4.68 13.70
N GLU A 48 -0.52 5.56 12.91
CA GLU A 48 -1.86 6.07 13.13
C GLU A 48 -2.63 6.18 11.82
N ILE A 49 -3.96 6.03 11.93
CA ILE A 49 -4.86 6.40 10.85
C ILE A 49 -5.24 7.86 11.06
N ILE A 50 -4.72 8.74 10.20
CA ILE A 50 -5.03 10.17 10.25
C ILE A 50 -6.45 10.43 9.72
N PHE A 51 -6.80 9.74 8.63
CA PHE A 51 -8.15 9.79 8.05
C PHE A 51 -8.60 8.40 7.65
N GLN A 52 -9.75 7.96 8.17
CA GLN A 52 -10.32 6.65 7.85
C GLN A 52 -10.73 6.60 6.37
N ALA A 53 -10.33 5.56 5.65
CA ALA A 53 -10.80 5.33 4.29
C ALA A 53 -12.27 4.91 4.29
N LYS A 54 -12.99 5.27 3.23
CA LYS A 54 -14.33 4.75 2.97
C LYS A 54 -14.20 3.42 2.22
N ARG A 55 -14.91 2.40 2.69
CA ARG A 55 -15.02 1.13 1.97
C ARG A 55 -15.68 1.38 0.62
N ARG A 56 -15.14 0.82 -0.44
CA ARG A 56 -15.82 0.72 -1.74
C ARG A 56 -16.39 -0.69 -1.89
N GLU A 57 -17.65 -0.79 -2.29
CA GLU A 57 -18.28 -2.08 -2.58
C GLU A 57 -17.81 -2.59 -3.93
N ASP A 58 -17.76 -1.68 -4.91
CA ASP A 58 -17.34 -1.95 -6.27
C ASP A 58 -15.93 -1.44 -6.55
N ILE A 59 -15.25 -2.14 -7.46
CA ILE A 59 -13.96 -1.74 -7.98
C ILE A 59 -14.17 -0.62 -9.01
N ASP A 60 -13.42 0.48 -8.86
CA ASP A 60 -13.42 1.59 -9.79
C ASP A 60 -12.55 1.27 -11.02
N ILE A 61 -13.17 0.62 -12.01
CA ILE A 61 -12.48 0.19 -13.23
C ILE A 61 -11.88 1.36 -14.00
N SER A 62 -12.51 2.54 -13.96
CA SER A 62 -12.01 3.72 -14.67
C SER A 62 -10.70 4.21 -14.04
N MET A 63 -10.66 4.26 -12.70
CA MET A 63 -9.42 4.57 -11.98
C MET A 63 -8.32 3.53 -12.25
N LEU A 64 -8.65 2.24 -12.27
CA LEU A 64 -7.68 1.19 -12.56
C LEU A 64 -7.07 1.32 -13.96
N ASP A 65 -7.90 1.61 -14.97
CA ASP A 65 -7.43 1.83 -16.35
C ASP A 65 -6.52 3.06 -16.44
N GLU A 66 -6.88 4.15 -15.76
CA GLU A 66 -6.03 5.35 -15.68
C GLU A 66 -4.69 5.05 -14.99
N LEU A 67 -4.70 4.35 -13.84
CA LEU A 67 -3.48 3.95 -13.14
C LEU A 67 -2.59 3.06 -13.99
N GLY A 68 -3.16 2.11 -14.74
CA GLY A 68 -2.42 1.25 -15.65
C GLY A 68 -1.82 1.99 -16.85
N ARG A 69 -2.32 3.19 -17.18
CA ARG A 69 -1.72 4.06 -18.21
C ARG A 69 -0.60 4.94 -17.65
N ILE A 70 -0.70 5.32 -16.38
CA ILE A 70 0.25 6.24 -15.73
C ILE A 70 1.46 5.48 -15.17
N ASN A 71 1.26 4.27 -14.66
CA ASN A 71 2.28 3.49 -13.98
C ASN A 71 2.45 2.11 -14.64
N ASP A 72 3.57 1.93 -15.33
CA ASP A 72 3.91 0.69 -16.02
C ASP A 72 4.09 -0.51 -15.05
N ASP A 73 4.59 -0.29 -13.83
CA ASP A 73 4.71 -1.34 -12.82
C ASP A 73 3.33 -1.81 -12.36
N PHE A 74 2.39 -0.88 -12.20
CA PHE A 74 1.00 -1.21 -11.87
C PHE A 74 0.32 -1.97 -13.00
N LYS A 75 0.56 -1.57 -14.25
CA LYS A 75 0.07 -2.30 -15.43
C LYS A 75 0.61 -3.72 -15.48
N LYS A 76 1.91 -3.89 -15.24
CA LYS A 76 2.56 -5.21 -15.20
C LYS A 76 1.91 -6.09 -14.12
N LEU A 77 1.66 -5.54 -12.93
CA LEU A 77 0.93 -6.25 -11.87
C LEU A 77 -0.45 -6.73 -12.33
N LEU A 78 -1.23 -5.88 -13.01
CA LEU A 78 -2.54 -6.28 -13.56
C LEU A 78 -2.41 -7.41 -14.60
N ASP A 79 -1.41 -7.33 -15.48
CA ASP A 79 -1.16 -8.38 -16.49
C ASP A 79 -0.80 -9.72 -15.84
N ASP A 80 0.00 -9.70 -14.77
CA ASP A 80 0.42 -10.90 -14.05
C ASP A 80 -0.76 -11.52 -13.28
N ILE A 81 -1.60 -10.71 -12.62
CA ILE A 81 -2.86 -11.16 -12.01
C ILE A 81 -3.80 -11.79 -13.05
N ILE A 82 -3.92 -11.19 -14.24
CA ILE A 82 -4.78 -11.70 -15.31
C ILE A 82 -4.26 -13.06 -15.82
N LYS A 83 -2.95 -13.23 -15.97
CA LYS A 83 -2.35 -14.52 -16.38
C LYS A 83 -2.69 -15.63 -15.39
N ASP A 84 -2.59 -15.31 -14.10
CA ASP A 84 -2.81 -16.28 -13.02
C ASP A 84 -4.30 -16.61 -12.87
N THR A 85 -5.19 -15.62 -12.99
CA THR A 85 -6.64 -15.82 -12.83
C THR A 85 -7.29 -16.49 -14.04
N LYS A 86 -6.81 -16.22 -15.27
CA LYS A 86 -7.35 -16.82 -16.49
C LYS A 86 -6.83 -18.23 -16.77
N GLY A 87 -6.11 -18.84 -15.82
CA GLY A 87 -5.57 -20.20 -15.97
C GLY A 87 -4.55 -20.33 -17.10
N LYS A 88 -3.87 -19.24 -17.48
CA LYS A 88 -2.74 -19.33 -18.43
C LYS A 88 -1.53 -20.03 -17.79
N ARG A 89 -1.57 -20.22 -16.47
CA ARG A 89 -0.58 -20.90 -15.64
C ARG A 89 -1.29 -21.83 -14.66
N GLU A 90 -0.68 -22.97 -14.34
CA GLU A 90 -1.20 -23.93 -13.37
C GLU A 90 -1.13 -23.38 -11.94
N GLU A 91 -0.12 -22.54 -11.64
CA GLU A 91 0.07 -21.86 -10.36
C GLU A 91 0.59 -20.42 -10.57
N PRO A 92 0.33 -19.48 -9.64
CA PRO A 92 0.96 -18.17 -9.64
C PRO A 92 2.49 -18.29 -9.64
N VAL A 93 3.18 -17.48 -10.43
CA VAL A 93 4.65 -17.49 -10.49
C VAL A 93 5.19 -16.50 -9.46
N PRO A 94 5.82 -16.94 -8.36
CA PRO A 94 6.20 -16.04 -7.27
C PRO A 94 7.18 -14.94 -7.69
N GLN A 95 8.00 -15.19 -8.72
CA GLN A 95 8.98 -14.24 -9.24
C GLN A 95 8.36 -13.01 -9.93
N ASP A 96 7.08 -13.08 -10.34
CA ASP A 96 6.39 -11.94 -10.93
C ASP A 96 5.93 -10.92 -9.88
N TYR A 97 5.93 -11.32 -8.61
CA TYR A 97 5.50 -10.51 -7.48
C TYR A 97 6.70 -10.13 -6.60
N ASP A 98 6.50 -9.10 -5.77
CA ASP A 98 7.49 -8.73 -4.78
C ASP A 98 7.74 -9.90 -3.81
N THR A 99 9.03 -10.19 -3.60
CA THR A 99 9.45 -11.22 -2.65
C THR A 99 9.11 -10.80 -1.23
N TYR A 100 8.49 -11.70 -0.48
CA TYR A 100 8.36 -11.54 0.96
C TYR A 100 9.75 -11.72 1.60
N LEU A 101 10.22 -10.69 2.32
CA LEU A 101 11.43 -10.82 3.13
C LEU A 101 11.14 -11.73 4.31
N SER A 102 11.96 -12.75 4.52
CA SER A 102 11.91 -13.54 5.75
C SER A 102 12.20 -12.64 6.96
N ASP A 103 11.90 -13.10 8.18
CA ASP A 103 12.21 -12.32 9.38
C ASP A 103 13.72 -12.01 9.48
N GLU A 104 14.57 -12.94 9.06
CA GLU A 104 16.03 -12.79 9.01
C GLU A 104 16.47 -11.78 7.93
N ASP A 105 15.98 -11.94 6.69
CA ASP A 105 16.32 -11.03 5.58
C ASP A 105 15.80 -9.61 5.84
N ARG A 106 14.66 -9.48 6.52
CA ARG A 106 14.08 -8.20 6.89
C ARG A 106 14.96 -7.47 7.89
N GLU A 107 15.50 -8.18 8.89
CA GLU A 107 16.43 -7.58 9.87
C GLU A 107 17.73 -7.14 9.20
N GLU A 108 18.24 -7.90 8.24
CA GLU A 108 19.41 -7.50 7.45
C GLU A 108 19.12 -6.28 6.56
N TYR A 109 17.98 -6.29 5.85
CA TYR A 109 17.54 -5.18 5.01
C TYR A 109 17.41 -3.86 5.79
N VAL A 110 16.80 -3.93 6.98
CA VAL A 110 16.67 -2.79 7.90
C VAL A 110 18.05 -2.22 8.26
N LYS A 111 19.00 -3.08 8.64
CA LYS A 111 20.37 -2.68 8.99
C LYS A 111 21.12 -2.08 7.80
N GLN A 112 20.98 -2.68 6.61
CA GLN A 112 21.66 -2.24 5.39
C GLN A 112 21.18 -0.86 4.93
N HIS A 113 19.89 -0.57 5.09
CA HIS A 113 19.27 0.68 4.65
C HIS A 113 19.19 1.75 5.75
N ASP A 114 19.88 1.56 6.88
CA ASP A 114 19.86 2.45 8.05
C ASP A 114 18.43 2.82 8.50
N MET A 115 17.50 1.88 8.33
CA MET A 115 16.14 2.00 8.86
C MET A 115 16.24 1.65 10.35
N LYS A 116 15.82 2.53 11.26
CA LYS A 116 15.92 2.20 12.70
C LYS A 116 14.68 1.44 13.13
N THR A 117 14.88 0.32 13.81
CA THR A 117 13.77 -0.51 14.29
C THR A 117 13.44 -0.24 15.75
N LYS A 118 12.15 -0.35 16.10
CA LYS A 118 11.66 -0.29 17.50
C LYS A 118 12.30 -1.31 18.45
N ARG A 119 13.02 -2.32 17.93
CA ARG A 119 13.69 -3.37 18.72
C ARG A 119 15.06 -2.94 19.27
N ASP A 120 15.58 -1.79 18.86
CA ASP A 120 16.89 -1.27 19.28
C ASP A 120 16.81 -0.34 20.52
N GLN A 121 15.69 -0.36 21.26
CA GLN A 121 15.47 0.36 22.53
C GLN A 121 14.93 -0.57 23.62
#